data_AF-A0A1E1L735-F1
#
_entry.id   AF-A0A1E1L735-F1
#
_cell.length_a   1.000
_cell.length_b   1.000
_cell.length_c   1.000
_cell.angle_alpha   90.00
_cell.angle_beta   90.00
_cell.angle_gamma   90.00
#
_symmetry.space_group_name_H-M   'P 1'
#
loop_
_entity.id
_entity.type
_entity.pdbx_description
1 polymer ?
#
loop_
_entity_poly.entity_id
_entity_poly.type
_entity_poly.pdbx_seq_one_letter_code
_entity_poly.pdbx_strand_id
1 'polypeptide(L)'
;MAAPPQVRVGVGVFILKSTHESPANPSFLIGKRINSHGHGTFALPGGHLEFGESLEGCAAREVLEETGLVISHVKFLTATNDIMGSEGKHYVTMFVVGVREDEEQEAEVLEENKCEGWEWCRWSELVGMVEGDAKGESGGKKLFVPLVNLMRSRAGFVPSIA
;
A
#
# COMPACT_ATOMS: atom_id res chain seq x y z
N MET A 1 -12.26 -12.73 -30.71
CA MET A 1 -13.01 -11.94 -29.71
C MET A 1 -12.03 -11.46 -28.66
N ALA A 2 -12.14 -10.22 -28.19
CA ALA A 2 -11.34 -9.76 -27.04
C ALA A 2 -11.74 -10.57 -25.80
N ALA A 3 -10.78 -10.88 -24.93
CA ALA A 3 -11.06 -11.54 -23.66
C ALA A 3 -12.00 -10.67 -22.81
N PRO A 4 -12.91 -11.26 -22.02
CA PRO A 4 -13.77 -10.50 -21.12
C PRO A 4 -12.91 -9.74 -20.08
N PRO A 5 -13.40 -8.60 -19.57
CA PRO A 5 -12.72 -7.88 -18.49
C PRO A 5 -12.57 -8.79 -17.27
N GLN A 6 -11.38 -8.75 -16.66
CA GLN A 6 -11.04 -9.59 -15.52
C GLN A 6 -10.84 -8.76 -14.26
N VAL A 7 -11.41 -9.23 -13.15
CA VAL A 7 -11.06 -8.77 -11.81
C VAL A 7 -9.69 -9.35 -11.46
N ARG A 8 -8.79 -8.53 -10.93
CA ARG A 8 -7.44 -8.94 -10.52
C ARG A 8 -7.31 -8.87 -9.00
N VAL A 9 -6.34 -9.61 -8.46
CA VAL A 9 -5.99 -9.54 -7.04
C VAL A 9 -4.63 -8.85 -6.91
N GLY A 10 -4.56 -7.86 -6.03
CA GLY A 10 -3.31 -7.21 -5.64
C GLY A 10 -3.09 -7.33 -4.13
N VAL A 11 -1.84 -7.19 -3.69
CA VAL A 11 -1.44 -7.15 -2.29
C VAL A 11 -0.79 -5.80 -2.01
N GLY A 12 -1.25 -5.09 -0.99
CA GLY A 12 -0.64 -3.85 -0.50
C GLY A 12 -0.12 -4.06 0.92
N VAL A 13 1.13 -3.68 1.17
CA VAL A 13 1.85 -4.02 2.39
C VAL A 13 2.07 -2.80 3.28
N PHE A 14 1.48 -2.81 4.48
CA PHE A 14 1.87 -1.91 5.55
C PHE A 14 3.16 -2.43 6.19
N ILE A 15 4.31 -1.92 5.75
CA ILE A 15 5.60 -2.18 6.39
C ILE A 15 5.71 -1.27 7.61
N LEU A 16 5.56 -1.81 8.82
CA LEU A 16 5.73 -1.05 10.05
C LEU A 16 7.19 -0.68 10.25
N LYS A 17 7.44 0.60 10.57
CA LYS A 17 8.78 1.13 10.82
C LYS A 17 9.44 0.53 12.07
N SER A 18 8.68 0.30 13.12
CA SER A 18 9.17 -0.32 14.35
C SER A 18 8.00 -0.88 15.15
N THR A 19 8.26 -1.92 15.95
CA THR A 19 7.29 -2.44 16.93
C THR A 19 7.24 -1.60 18.21
N HIS A 20 8.14 -0.62 18.36
CA HIS A 20 8.20 0.27 19.52
C HIS A 20 7.30 1.51 19.39
N GLU A 21 6.73 1.75 18.20
CA GLU A 21 5.79 2.84 17.99
C GLU A 21 4.42 2.54 18.60
N SER A 22 3.64 3.59 18.87
CA SER A 22 2.27 3.44 19.37
C SER A 22 1.42 2.66 18.36
N PRO A 23 0.75 1.55 18.75
CA PRO A 23 -0.15 0.82 17.87
C PRO A 23 -1.33 1.65 17.37
N ALA A 24 -1.65 2.77 18.03
CA ALA A 24 -2.71 3.68 17.61
C ALA A 24 -2.27 4.69 16.53
N ASN A 25 -0.96 4.87 16.32
CA ASN A 25 -0.43 5.77 15.30
C ASN A 25 0.92 5.26 14.75
N PRO A 26 0.94 4.08 14.11
CA PRO A 26 2.17 3.52 13.54
C PRO A 26 2.65 4.34 12.34
N SER A 27 3.96 4.29 12.10
CA SER A 27 4.58 4.74 10.85
C SER A 27 4.77 3.55 9.91
N PHE A 28 4.50 3.77 8.62
CA PHE A 28 4.69 2.76 7.58
C PHE A 28 5.15 3.38 6.26
N LEU A 29 5.71 2.54 5.39
CA LEU A 29 6.27 2.99 4.13
C LEU A 29 5.18 3.29 3.09
N ILE A 30 5.29 4.44 2.43
CA ILE A 30 4.52 4.77 1.22
C ILE A 30 5.46 5.29 0.13
N GLY A 31 5.07 5.13 -1.13
CA GLY A 31 5.85 5.58 -2.27
C GLY A 31 5.00 6.26 -3.34
N LYS A 32 5.60 7.22 -4.04
CA LYS A 32 4.94 7.99 -5.10
C LYS A 32 5.09 7.30 -6.46
N ARG A 33 3.96 7.03 -7.12
CA ARG A 33 3.88 6.22 -8.34
C ARG A 33 4.22 7.00 -9.62
N ILE A 34 5.04 6.41 -10.50
CA ILE A 34 5.44 6.97 -11.82
C ILE A 34 4.61 6.39 -12.97
N ASN A 35 4.83 5.14 -13.41
CA ASN A 35 4.23 4.63 -14.66
C ASN A 35 2.98 3.76 -14.46
N SER A 36 2.23 4.00 -13.40
CA SER A 36 1.15 3.12 -13.02
C SER A 36 -0.17 3.87 -12.88
N HIS A 37 -1.25 3.11 -12.95
CA HIS A 37 -2.61 3.47 -12.51
C HIS A 37 -2.51 4.29 -11.23
N GLY A 38 -3.03 5.52 -11.25
CA GLY A 38 -2.75 6.53 -10.23
C GLY A 38 -1.36 7.18 -10.29
N HIS A 39 -0.87 7.60 -11.46
CA HIS A 39 0.36 8.40 -11.56
C HIS A 39 0.32 9.63 -10.64
N GLY A 40 1.41 9.85 -9.91
CA GLY A 40 1.53 10.93 -8.92
C GLY A 40 0.76 10.69 -7.62
N THR A 41 0.15 9.53 -7.45
CA THR A 41 -0.46 9.12 -6.17
C THR A 41 0.52 8.33 -5.31
N PHE A 42 0.29 8.34 -4.00
CA PHE A 42 1.03 7.58 -3.00
C PHE A 42 0.34 6.25 -2.73
N ALA A 43 1.11 5.17 -2.72
CA ALA A 43 0.64 3.83 -2.42
C ALA A 43 1.58 3.12 -1.45
N LEU A 44 1.11 1.99 -0.92
CA LEU A 44 1.95 1.02 -0.25
C LEU A 44 2.83 0.30 -1.29
N PRO A 45 3.99 -0.24 -0.87
CA PRO A 45 4.66 -1.30 -1.60
C PRO A 45 3.70 -2.48 -1.86
N GLY A 46 3.89 -3.17 -2.97
CA GLY A 46 3.10 -4.33 -3.33
C GLY A 46 2.66 -4.39 -4.78
N GLY A 47 2.19 -5.56 -5.19
CA GLY A 47 1.85 -5.83 -6.58
C GLY A 47 0.80 -6.92 -6.75
N HIS A 48 0.90 -7.66 -7.83
CA HIS A 48 -0.07 -8.70 -8.17
C HIS A 48 0.20 -9.98 -7.39
N LEU A 49 -0.88 -10.61 -6.91
CA LEU A 49 -0.77 -11.95 -6.36
C LEU A 49 -0.53 -12.94 -7.51
N GLU A 50 0.56 -13.69 -7.46
CA GLU A 50 0.89 -14.67 -8.49
C GLU A 50 0.18 -16.01 -8.29
N PHE A 51 0.11 -16.81 -9.35
CA PHE A 51 -0.56 -18.11 -9.30
C PHE A 51 0.16 -19.06 -8.35
N GLY A 52 -0.56 -19.58 -7.35
CA GLY A 52 0.00 -20.50 -6.35
C GLY A 52 0.73 -19.81 -5.20
N GLU A 53 0.79 -18.48 -5.19
CA GLU A 53 1.47 -17.69 -4.17
C GLU A 53 0.58 -17.49 -2.93
N SER A 54 1.17 -17.50 -1.73
CA SER A 54 0.47 -17.05 -0.51
C SER A 54 0.49 -15.53 -0.39
N LEU A 55 -0.40 -14.96 0.42
CA LEU A 55 -0.39 -13.50 0.65
C LEU A 55 0.92 -13.04 1.30
N GLU A 56 1.46 -13.84 2.21
CA GLU A 56 2.72 -13.58 2.89
C GLU A 56 3.90 -13.67 1.92
N GLY A 57 3.88 -14.64 1.00
CA GLY A 57 4.90 -14.79 -0.04
C GLY A 57 4.91 -13.60 -0.98
N CYS A 58 3.73 -13.19 -1.46
CA CYS A 58 3.56 -12.00 -2.30
C CYS A 58 4.07 -10.74 -1.59
N ALA A 59 3.70 -10.55 -0.33
CA ALA A 59 4.14 -9.41 0.46
C ALA A 59 5.67 -9.36 0.60
N ALA A 60 6.30 -10.48 0.97
CA ALA A 60 7.74 -10.55 1.14
C ALA A 60 8.48 -10.33 -0.18
N ARG A 61 8.00 -10.94 -1.29
CA ARG A 61 8.57 -10.78 -2.62
C ARG A 61 8.51 -9.33 -3.09
N GLU A 62 7.32 -8.73 -3.12
CA GLU A 62 7.13 -7.37 -3.63
C GLU A 62 7.90 -6.34 -2.78
N VAL A 63 7.90 -6.48 -1.45
CA VAL A 63 8.65 -5.57 -0.58
C VAL A 63 10.15 -5.67 -0.85
N LEU A 64 10.69 -6.88 -1.02
CA LEU A 64 12.09 -7.06 -1.35
C LEU A 64 12.43 -6.49 -2.73
N GLU A 65 11.61 -6.80 -3.74
CA GLU A 65 11.79 -6.35 -5.13
C GLU A 65 11.72 -4.83 -5.28
N GLU A 66 10.81 -4.17 -4.58
CA GLU A 66 10.55 -2.74 -4.73
C GLU A 66 11.41 -1.86 -3.82
N THR A 67 11.76 -2.36 -2.62
CA THR A 67 12.34 -1.52 -1.54
C THR A 67 13.68 -2.02 -1.00
N GLY A 68 14.04 -3.28 -1.27
CA GLY A 68 15.21 -3.94 -0.68
C GLY A 68 15.05 -4.35 0.78
N LEU A 69 13.93 -4.02 1.42
CA LEU A 69 13.66 -4.39 2.82
C LEU A 69 13.25 -5.87 2.93
N VAL A 70 13.59 -6.47 4.07
CA VAL A 70 13.06 -7.77 4.49
C VAL A 70 12.02 -7.54 5.60
N ILE A 71 10.90 -8.24 5.52
CA ILE A 71 9.81 -8.14 6.50
C ILE A 71 9.52 -9.46 7.19
N SER A 72 9.12 -9.37 8.45
CA SER A 72 8.66 -10.47 9.29
C SER A 72 7.24 -10.22 9.82
N HIS A 73 6.70 -11.18 10.57
CA HIS A 73 5.38 -11.07 11.23
C HIS A 73 4.24 -10.71 10.27
N VAL A 74 4.27 -11.26 9.05
CA VAL A 74 3.31 -10.92 8.01
C VAL A 74 1.92 -11.43 8.40
N LYS A 75 0.92 -10.54 8.38
CA LYS A 75 -0.47 -10.87 8.70
C LYS A 75 -1.44 -10.21 7.73
N PHE A 76 -2.48 -10.94 7.35
CA PHE A 76 -3.62 -10.38 6.65
C PHE A 76 -4.40 -9.42 7.56
N LEU A 77 -4.82 -8.27 7.01
CA LEU A 77 -5.62 -7.27 7.72
C LEU A 77 -7.07 -7.22 7.20
N THR A 78 -7.24 -6.94 5.91
CA THR A 78 -8.56 -6.71 5.29
C THR A 78 -8.42 -6.72 3.77
N ALA A 79 -9.54 -6.66 3.06
CA ALA A 79 -9.57 -6.43 1.62
C ALA A 79 -10.51 -5.29 1.22
N THR A 80 -10.25 -4.66 0.07
CA THR A 80 -11.13 -3.68 -0.59
C THR A 80 -11.52 -4.13 -1.98
N ASN A 81 -12.63 -3.59 -2.47
CA ASN A 81 -13.11 -3.76 -3.83
C ASN A 81 -12.91 -2.44 -4.60
N ASP A 82 -11.94 -2.41 -5.50
CA ASP A 82 -11.40 -1.19 -6.11
C ASP A 82 -11.72 -1.11 -7.60
N ILE A 83 -12.78 -0.37 -7.93
CA ILE A 83 -13.24 -0.16 -9.30
C ILE A 83 -12.69 1.18 -9.80
N MET A 84 -11.76 1.13 -10.74
CA MET A 84 -11.10 2.28 -11.37
C MET A 84 -11.69 2.47 -12.77
N GLY A 85 -12.92 2.99 -12.82
CA GLY A 85 -13.72 3.06 -14.05
C GLY A 85 -13.05 3.84 -15.19
N SER A 86 -12.36 4.94 -14.88
CA SER A 86 -11.62 5.75 -15.86
C SER A 86 -10.45 5.02 -16.52
N GLU A 87 -9.93 3.98 -15.86
CA GLU A 87 -8.80 3.18 -16.33
C GLU A 87 -9.25 1.82 -16.88
N GLY A 88 -10.54 1.49 -16.80
CA GLY A 88 -11.07 0.18 -17.19
C GLY A 88 -10.56 -0.96 -16.31
N LYS A 89 -10.30 -0.70 -15.03
CA LYS A 89 -9.67 -1.66 -14.12
C LYS A 89 -10.52 -1.96 -12.90
N HIS A 90 -10.41 -3.21 -12.44
CA HIS A 90 -11.04 -3.69 -11.23
C HIS A 90 -10.07 -4.60 -10.48
N TYR A 91 -9.77 -4.23 -9.24
CA TYR A 91 -8.97 -5.03 -8.31
C TYR A 91 -9.76 -5.38 -7.06
N VAL A 92 -9.48 -6.56 -6.52
CA VAL A 92 -9.58 -6.81 -5.08
C VAL A 92 -8.18 -6.60 -4.51
N THR A 93 -8.04 -5.64 -3.59
CA THR A 93 -6.75 -5.39 -2.94
C THR A 93 -6.76 -6.02 -1.56
N MET A 94 -5.83 -6.94 -1.32
CA MET A 94 -5.57 -7.56 -0.04
C MET A 94 -4.57 -6.68 0.71
N PHE A 95 -4.93 -6.19 1.88
CA PHE A 95 -4.01 -5.46 2.75
C PHE A 95 -3.41 -6.40 3.77
N VAL A 96 -2.09 -6.36 3.86
CA VAL A 96 -1.30 -7.11 4.82
C VAL A 96 -0.41 -6.15 5.60
N VAL A 97 0.03 -6.55 6.78
CA VAL A 97 1.05 -5.86 7.57
C VAL A 97 2.29 -6.73 7.64
N GLY A 98 3.47 -6.11 7.74
CA GLY A 98 4.71 -6.75 8.12
C GLY A 98 5.58 -5.78 8.91
N VAL A 99 6.61 -6.28 9.59
CA VAL A 99 7.58 -5.47 10.34
C VAL A 99 8.92 -5.59 9.64
N ARG A 100 9.58 -4.47 9.33
CA ARG A 100 10.95 -4.53 8.80
C ARG A 100 11.89 -5.20 9.80
N GLU A 101 12.75 -6.10 9.33
CA GLU A 101 13.66 -6.84 10.21
C GLU A 101 14.82 -5.98 10.73
N ASP A 102 15.39 -5.15 9.85
CA ASP A 102 16.44 -4.21 10.20
C ASP A 102 15.88 -2.79 10.30
N GLU A 103 15.86 -2.24 11.52
CA GLU A 103 15.38 -0.87 11.76
C GLU A 103 16.37 0.22 11.31
N GLU A 104 17.63 -0.14 11.03
CA GLU A 104 18.66 0.76 10.51
C GLU A 104 18.68 0.78 8.97
N GLN A 105 18.14 -0.25 8.32
CA GLN A 105 18.01 -0.29 6.86
C GLN A 105 16.93 0.70 6.38
N GLU A 106 17.30 1.53 5.40
CA GLU A 106 16.39 2.41 4.68
C GLU A 106 15.91 1.77 3.38
N ALA A 107 14.73 2.17 2.93
CA ALA A 107 14.16 1.69 1.67
C ALA A 107 14.87 2.32 0.46
N GLU A 108 15.18 1.49 -0.54
CA GLU A 108 15.77 1.92 -1.81
C GLU A 108 14.73 1.90 -2.94
N VAL A 109 14.92 2.72 -3.97
CA VAL A 109 14.06 2.67 -5.16
C VAL A 109 14.66 1.67 -6.14
N LEU A 110 14.32 0.39 -5.99
CA LEU A 110 14.87 -0.67 -6.84
C LEU A 110 14.16 -0.76 -8.21
N GLU A 111 12.94 -0.25 -8.29
CA GLU A 111 12.17 -0.14 -9.53
C GLU A 111 11.95 1.34 -9.92
N GLU A 112 13.02 2.00 -10.38
CA GLU A 112 13.05 3.43 -10.73
C GLU A 112 11.97 3.86 -11.74
N ASN A 113 11.44 2.92 -12.53
CA ASN A 113 10.37 3.20 -13.49
C ASN A 113 8.96 3.16 -12.88
N LYS A 114 8.80 2.66 -11.65
CA LYS A 114 7.50 2.51 -10.98
C LYS A 114 7.33 3.46 -9.79
N CYS A 115 8.40 3.77 -9.06
CA CYS A 115 8.36 4.60 -7.85
C CYS A 115 9.37 5.75 -7.92
N GLU A 116 8.97 6.95 -7.51
CA GLU A 116 9.83 8.16 -7.45
C GLU A 116 10.64 8.24 -6.16
N GLY A 117 10.18 7.57 -5.10
CA GLY A 117 10.79 7.62 -3.80
C GLY A 117 9.88 7.07 -2.72
N TRP A 118 10.51 6.56 -1.66
CA TRP A 118 9.86 6.03 -0.46
C TRP A 118 9.94 7.03 0.69
N GLU A 119 8.90 7.05 1.51
CA GLU A 119 8.88 7.83 2.74
C GLU A 119 8.09 7.12 3.84
N TRP A 120 8.50 7.36 5.09
CA TRP A 120 7.77 6.91 6.28
C TRP A 120 6.61 7.87 6.57
N CYS A 121 5.40 7.34 6.63
CA CYS A 121 4.16 8.08 6.87
C CYS A 121 3.47 7.56 8.13
N ARG A 122 3.08 8.47 9.03
CA ARG A 122 2.26 8.11 10.19
C ARG A 122 0.82 7.86 9.79
N TRP A 123 0.14 6.96 10.51
CA TRP A 123 -1.28 6.71 10.31
C TRP A 123 -2.14 7.98 10.35
N SER A 124 -1.90 8.86 11.32
CA SER A 124 -2.60 10.14 11.44
C SER A 124 -2.37 11.07 10.23
N GLU A 125 -1.20 11.00 9.59
CA GLU A 125 -0.90 11.79 8.39
C GLU A 125 -1.67 11.26 7.20
N LEU A 126 -1.72 9.93 7.01
CA LEU A 126 -2.53 9.30 5.97
C LEU A 126 -4.03 9.61 6.12
N VAL A 127 -4.56 9.59 7.36
CA VAL A 127 -5.94 10.01 7.65
C VAL A 127 -6.17 11.45 7.20
N GLY A 128 -5.26 12.37 7.56
CA GLY A 128 -5.33 13.77 7.16
C GLY A 128 -5.32 13.98 5.64
N MET A 129 -4.57 13.16 4.89
CA MET A 129 -4.56 13.21 3.42
C MET A 129 -5.93 12.88 2.81
N VAL A 130 -6.63 11.86 3.34
CA VAL A 130 -7.97 11.48 2.86
C VAL A 130 -9.01 12.55 3.19
N GLU A 131 -8.93 13.12 4.39
CA GLU A 131 -9.85 14.17 4.82
C GLU A 131 -9.66 15.48 4.04
N GLY A 132 -8.41 15.87 3.78
CA GLY A 132 -8.09 17.05 2.97
C GLY A 132 -8.55 16.92 1.52
N ASP A 133 -8.33 15.75 0.90
CA ASP A 133 -8.80 15.46 -0.46
C ASP A 133 -10.35 15.51 -0.54
N ALA A 134 -11.04 14.96 0.47
CA ALA A 134 -12.50 15.03 0.55
C ALA A 134 -13.04 16.47 0.69
N LYS A 135 -12.23 17.39 1.23
CA LYS A 135 -12.56 18.83 1.37
C LYS A 135 -12.15 19.66 0.15
N GLY A 136 -11.53 19.06 -0.86
CA GLY A 136 -11.06 19.76 -2.06
C GLY A 136 -9.84 20.65 -1.80
N GLU A 137 -9.07 20.37 -0.77
CA GLU A 137 -7.83 21.11 -0.47
C GLU A 137 -6.79 20.84 -1.56
N SER A 138 -6.33 21.90 -2.22
CA SER A 138 -5.32 21.80 -3.29
C SER A 138 -3.91 21.78 -2.71
N GLY A 139 -3.06 20.87 -3.21
CA GLY A 139 -1.63 20.80 -2.87
C GLY A 139 -1.20 19.65 -1.96
N GLY A 140 -2.14 18.82 -1.48
CA GLY A 140 -1.84 17.63 -0.68
C GLY A 140 -1.38 16.41 -1.50
N LYS A 141 -0.71 15.46 -0.83
CA LYS A 141 -0.37 14.15 -1.40
C LYS A 141 -1.66 13.39 -1.70
N LYS A 142 -1.85 12.97 -2.96
CA LYS A 142 -3.01 12.16 -3.37
C LYS A 142 -2.74 10.70 -3.10
N LEU A 143 -3.69 9.99 -2.49
CA LEU A 143 -3.55 8.55 -2.24
C LEU A 143 -4.08 7.73 -3.41
N PHE A 144 -3.47 6.56 -3.60
CA PHE A 144 -3.95 5.58 -4.57
C PHE A 144 -5.30 5.01 -4.11
N VAL A 145 -6.18 4.70 -5.08
CA VAL A 145 -7.59 4.34 -4.85
C VAL A 145 -7.80 3.27 -3.76
N PRO A 146 -7.01 2.17 -3.69
CA PRO A 146 -7.18 1.17 -2.64
C PRO A 146 -7.02 1.74 -1.22
N LEU A 147 -6.07 2.65 -0.99
CA LEU A 147 -5.90 3.30 0.32
C LEU A 147 -7.08 4.22 0.64
N VAL A 148 -7.58 4.97 -0.36
CA VAL A 148 -8.77 5.80 -0.20
C VAL A 148 -9.99 4.94 0.17
N ASN A 149 -10.19 3.82 -0.52
CA ASN A 149 -11.30 2.90 -0.27
C ASN A 149 -11.17 2.19 1.08
N LEU A 150 -9.95 1.83 1.50
CA LEU A 150 -9.68 1.27 2.81
C LEU A 150 -10.17 2.23 3.91
N MET A 151 -9.73 3.48 3.85
CA MET A 151 -10.10 4.52 4.83
C MET A 151 -11.60 4.79 4.86
N ARG A 152 -12.25 4.82 3.70
CA ARG A 152 -13.70 5.07 3.60
C ARG A 152 -14.55 3.89 4.07
N SER A 153 -14.06 2.66 3.90
CA SER A 153 -14.87 1.45 4.11
C SER A 153 -14.56 0.70 5.42
N ARG A 154 -13.50 1.09 6.14
CA ARG A 154 -13.07 0.45 7.39
C ARG A 154 -12.90 1.50 8.49
N ALA A 155 -14.02 1.92 9.08
CA ALA A 155 -14.00 2.85 10.21
C ALA A 155 -13.21 2.26 11.39
N GLY A 156 -12.34 3.06 11.99
CA GLY A 156 -11.52 2.65 13.14
C GLY A 156 -10.36 1.70 12.79
N PHE A 157 -10.10 1.45 11.50
CA PHE A 157 -8.94 0.69 11.08
C PHE A 157 -7.63 1.41 11.44
N VAL A 158 -6.65 0.63 11.91
CA VAL A 158 -5.26 1.04 12.09
C VAL A 158 -4.42 -0.20 11.74
N PRO A 159 -3.40 -0.12 10.88
CA PRO A 159 -2.58 -1.27 10.53
C PRO A 159 -1.77 -1.74 11.75
N SER A 160 -1.92 -3.00 12.13
CA SER A 160 -1.31 -3.55 13.35
C SER A 160 -1.00 -5.03 13.19
N ILE A 161 0.08 -5.48 13.84
CA ILE A 161 0.42 -6.91 13.99
C ILE A 161 -0.29 -7.58 15.18
N ALA A 162 -1.00 -6.81 16.02
CA ALA A 162 -1.68 -7.30 17.22
C ALA A 162 -3.01 -8.01 16.89
#